data_AF-R6LG57-F1
#
_entry.id   AF-R6LG57-F1
#
_cell.length_a   1.000
_cell.length_b   1.000
_cell.length_c   1.000
_cell.angle_alpha   90.00
_cell.angle_beta   90.00
_cell.angle_gamma   90.00
#
_symmetry.space_group_name_H-M   'P 1'
#
loop_
_entity.id
_entity.type
_entity.pdbx_description
1 polymer ?
#
loop_
_entity_poly.entity_id
_entity_poly.type
_entity_poly.pdbx_seq_one_letter_code
_entity_poly.pdbx_strand_id
1 'polypeptide(L)'
;MMKNRISYYVSRKNVLVWLAALVMVCSAIARIAYFCGKGADAATVWFQIVLPVAASLIYVLILLCSGEERLYRTAVPVFMAAIYFGIRISSMDGMWRRYILLCWIAYMAFAVAYAVIISGKGGVWLLPLMYLAALGVLLYDSRAALHAENIGIFYANLPDMLLLLAGLLVSLVVKVHLDNKYHPTWGDRPDGRKLRTLDPVQIVGNYIMPTRGGSSNFIRETVEITAMERYIREKRRAGMTSFGITHVFLAAYVRCVAKYPALNRFLSGQQVYSRDDDIQFCMMIKEDMTTEAPESAMKLHLKPTDTVDDIYRKFNEEVERIKGASDASDFDKTAKALSLIPGVLFKFAVWVLKTMDYFGLLPKFLLEVSPFHGSIFFTSMGSLGIPPIVHHLYDFGNLPVFVAFGCKYRKNEVQPDGTIVQRKYVDYTVNTDERICDGFYFATTLKHMKKLLSHPERLDEPLDEVVHDIE
;
A
#
# COMPACT_ATOMS: atom_id res chain seq x y z
N MET A 1 -13.87 -7.35 -15.71
CA MET A 1 -12.82 -7.98 -16.55
C MET A 1 -11.66 -7.01 -16.58
N MET A 2 -10.58 -7.30 -15.82
CA MET A 2 -9.41 -6.44 -15.78
C MET A 2 -8.86 -6.27 -17.21
N LYS A 3 -8.82 -5.04 -17.73
CA LYS A 3 -8.16 -4.78 -19.02
C LYS A 3 -6.75 -5.34 -18.94
N ASN A 4 -6.35 -6.13 -19.95
CA ASN A 4 -5.00 -6.68 -20.12
C ASN A 4 -3.96 -5.55 -20.09
N ARG A 5 -3.55 -5.13 -18.91
CA ARG A 5 -2.45 -4.20 -18.69
C ARG A 5 -1.21 -5.03 -18.48
N ILE A 6 -0.24 -4.81 -19.35
CA ILE A 6 1.06 -5.46 -19.26
C ILE A 6 1.82 -4.78 -18.12
N SER A 7 2.21 -5.54 -17.10
CA SER A 7 3.12 -5.07 -16.06
C SER A 7 4.49 -5.71 -16.26
N TYR A 8 5.52 -4.92 -15.99
CA TYR A 8 6.90 -5.33 -16.19
C TYR A 8 7.65 -5.42 -14.86
N TYR A 9 8.54 -6.39 -14.77
CA TYR A 9 9.35 -6.62 -13.58
C TYR A 9 10.76 -7.07 -13.92
N VAL A 10 11.64 -6.93 -12.94
CA VAL A 10 13.00 -7.42 -12.96
C VAL A 10 13.23 -8.22 -11.68
N SER A 11 13.73 -9.45 -11.82
CA SER A 11 13.99 -10.30 -10.64
C SER A 11 15.43 -10.18 -10.17
N ARG A 12 15.59 -9.99 -8.85
CA ARG A 12 16.88 -9.97 -8.16
C ARG A 12 17.67 -11.28 -8.25
N LYS A 13 17.03 -12.37 -8.69
CA LYS A 13 17.69 -13.67 -8.90
C LYS A 13 18.56 -13.68 -10.17
N ASN A 14 18.39 -12.72 -11.07
CA ASN A 14 19.15 -12.66 -12.30
C ASN A 14 20.49 -11.93 -12.09
N VAL A 15 21.59 -12.58 -12.45
CA VAL A 15 22.97 -12.05 -12.32
C VAL A 15 23.15 -10.72 -13.05
N LEU A 16 22.49 -10.54 -14.20
CA LEU A 16 22.57 -9.30 -14.97
C LEU A 16 21.99 -8.09 -14.23
N VAL A 17 21.07 -8.29 -13.29
CA VAL A 17 20.51 -7.20 -12.46
C VAL A 17 21.55 -6.71 -11.47
N TRP A 18 22.28 -7.64 -10.84
CA TRP A 18 23.39 -7.31 -9.96
C TRP A 18 24.55 -6.68 -10.72
N LEU A 19 24.85 -7.18 -11.92
CA LEU A 19 25.85 -6.56 -12.79
C LEU A 19 25.44 -5.14 -13.17
N ALA A 20 24.19 -4.91 -13.58
CA ALA A 20 23.70 -3.58 -13.90
C ALA A 20 23.77 -2.65 -12.68
N ALA A 21 23.37 -3.13 -11.50
CA ALA A 21 23.47 -2.36 -10.26
C ALA A 21 24.92 -1.98 -9.92
N LEU A 22 25.85 -2.93 -10.04
CA LEU A 22 27.28 -2.69 -9.84
C LEU A 22 27.80 -1.64 -10.83
N VAL A 23 27.46 -1.76 -12.12
CA VAL A 23 27.87 -0.82 -13.17
C VAL A 23 27.31 0.59 -12.89
N MET A 24 26.07 0.72 -12.39
CA MET A 24 25.52 2.03 -11.97
C MET A 24 26.23 2.60 -10.74
N VAL A 25 26.61 1.77 -9.77
CA VAL A 25 27.40 2.23 -8.62
C VAL A 25 28.80 2.66 -9.06
N CYS A 26 29.44 1.90 -9.96
CA CYS A 26 30.71 2.30 -10.58
C CYS A 26 30.59 3.62 -11.34
N SER A 27 29.48 3.86 -12.05
CA SER A 27 29.19 5.16 -12.69
C SER A 27 29.15 6.29 -11.66
N ALA A 28 28.47 6.10 -10.53
CA ALA A 28 28.41 7.09 -9.45
C ALA A 28 29.80 7.35 -8.82
N ILE A 29 30.57 6.30 -8.53
CA ILE A 29 31.92 6.41 -7.95
C ILE A 29 32.87 7.11 -8.91
N ALA A 30 32.90 6.69 -10.18
CA ALA A 30 33.75 7.30 -11.21
C ALA A 30 33.46 8.79 -11.37
N ARG A 31 32.18 9.19 -11.27
CA ARG A 31 31.76 10.58 -11.32
C ARG A 31 32.26 11.39 -10.14
N ILE A 32 32.09 10.88 -8.91
CA ILE A 32 32.59 11.56 -7.71
C ILE A 32 34.11 11.70 -7.77
N ALA A 33 34.82 10.63 -8.14
CA ALA A 33 36.28 10.65 -8.25
C ALA A 33 36.79 11.68 -9.27
N TYR A 34 36.15 11.78 -10.44
CA TYR A 34 36.55 12.72 -11.49
C TYR A 34 36.34 14.19 -11.08
N PHE A 35 35.19 14.54 -10.49
CA PHE A 35 34.88 15.93 -10.15
C PHE A 35 35.53 16.39 -8.84
N CYS A 36 35.73 15.51 -7.85
CA CYS A 36 36.48 15.85 -6.63
C CYS A 36 37.95 16.20 -6.93
N GLY A 37 38.53 15.67 -8.01
CA GLY A 37 39.90 15.97 -8.42
C GLY A 37 40.09 17.33 -9.12
N LYS A 38 39.03 17.96 -9.66
CA LYS A 38 39.13 19.18 -10.46
C LYS A 38 38.70 20.47 -9.74
N GLY A 39 38.02 20.35 -8.60
CA GLY A 39 37.35 21.48 -7.94
C GLY A 39 36.15 21.96 -8.76
N ALA A 40 34.96 21.97 -8.15
CA ALA A 40 33.71 22.32 -8.84
C ALA A 40 33.02 23.47 -8.09
N ASP A 41 32.46 24.42 -8.84
CA ASP A 41 31.56 25.43 -8.32
C ASP A 41 30.23 24.81 -7.87
N ALA A 42 29.47 25.53 -7.03
CA ALA A 42 28.26 25.00 -6.40
C ALA A 42 27.20 24.50 -7.41
N ALA A 43 27.06 25.16 -8.57
CA ALA A 43 26.09 24.74 -9.59
C ALA A 43 26.53 23.43 -10.27
N THR A 44 27.82 23.32 -10.60
CA THR A 44 28.41 22.08 -11.14
C THR A 44 28.28 20.92 -10.14
N VAL A 45 28.49 21.16 -8.84
CA VAL A 45 28.33 20.12 -7.81
C VAL A 45 26.89 19.59 -7.79
N TRP A 46 25.88 20.45 -7.72
CA TRP A 46 24.49 20.00 -7.65
C TRP A 46 24.01 19.30 -8.93
N PHE A 47 24.28 19.88 -10.09
CA PHE A 47 23.70 19.39 -11.35
C PHE A 47 24.57 18.37 -12.09
N GLN A 48 25.89 18.43 -11.98
CA GLN A 48 26.79 17.49 -12.68
C GLN A 48 27.26 16.33 -11.80
N ILE A 49 27.22 16.46 -10.47
CA ILE A 49 27.60 15.39 -9.53
C ILE A 49 26.36 14.83 -8.81
N VAL A 50 25.69 15.65 -7.99
CA VAL A 50 24.63 15.16 -7.08
C VAL A 50 23.45 14.59 -7.85
N LEU A 51 22.93 15.30 -8.84
CA LEU A 51 21.76 14.87 -9.63
C LEU A 51 21.96 13.49 -10.29
N PRO A 52 23.01 13.23 -11.09
CA PRO A 52 23.22 11.93 -11.72
C PRO A 52 23.67 10.81 -10.75
N VAL A 53 24.37 11.15 -9.66
CA VAL A 53 24.65 10.18 -8.59
C VAL A 53 23.36 9.75 -7.91
N ALA A 54 22.50 10.70 -7.56
CA ALA A 54 21.19 10.43 -6.99
C ALA A 54 20.32 9.60 -7.96
N ALA A 55 20.31 9.95 -9.25
CA ALA A 55 19.61 9.17 -10.28
C ALA A 55 20.10 7.71 -10.30
N SER A 56 21.42 7.49 -10.28
CA SER A 56 22.02 6.15 -10.29
C SER A 56 21.66 5.36 -9.02
N LEU A 57 21.80 5.97 -7.84
CA LEU A 57 21.52 5.31 -6.56
C LEU A 57 20.03 5.01 -6.37
N ILE A 58 19.14 5.94 -6.77
CA ILE A 58 17.69 5.72 -6.76
C ILE A 58 17.31 4.58 -7.71
N TYR A 59 17.90 4.53 -8.91
CA TYR A 59 17.66 3.45 -9.86
C TYR A 59 18.08 2.10 -9.27
N VAL A 60 19.28 2.02 -8.67
CA VAL A 60 19.79 0.81 -8.00
C VAL A 60 18.86 0.38 -6.85
N LEU A 61 18.45 1.31 -6.00
CA LEU A 61 17.54 1.02 -4.89
C LEU A 61 16.19 0.49 -5.41
N ILE A 62 15.65 1.06 -6.49
CA ILE A 62 14.42 0.57 -7.10
C ILE A 62 14.61 -0.86 -7.62
N LEU A 63 15.70 -1.13 -8.34
CA LEU A 63 15.99 -2.47 -8.88
C LEU A 63 16.10 -3.53 -7.78
N LEU A 64 16.86 -3.24 -6.72
CA LEU A 64 17.19 -4.22 -5.69
C LEU A 64 16.08 -4.40 -4.65
N CYS A 65 15.38 -3.32 -4.29
CA CYS A 65 14.36 -3.37 -3.23
C CYS A 65 12.93 -3.53 -3.77
N SER A 66 12.64 -3.05 -4.99
CA SER A 66 11.26 -2.97 -5.50
C SER A 66 11.11 -3.33 -6.98
N GLY A 67 12.13 -3.93 -7.60
CA GLY A 67 12.14 -4.22 -9.04
C GLY A 67 11.11 -5.28 -9.46
N GLU A 68 10.68 -6.12 -8.53
CA GLU A 68 9.66 -7.16 -8.78
C GLU A 68 8.23 -6.59 -8.80
N GLU A 69 7.97 -5.53 -8.03
CA GLU A 69 6.63 -4.95 -7.85
C GLU A 69 6.44 -3.57 -8.52
N ARG A 70 7.49 -2.75 -8.57
CA ARG A 70 7.40 -1.29 -8.86
C ARG A 70 8.48 -0.81 -9.83
N LEU A 71 8.82 -1.65 -10.81
CA LEU A 71 9.82 -1.32 -11.82
C LEU A 71 9.53 0.00 -12.53
N TYR A 72 8.26 0.34 -12.76
CA TYR A 72 7.85 1.59 -13.41
C TYR A 72 8.40 2.86 -12.74
N ARG A 73 8.77 2.82 -11.46
CA ARG A 73 9.35 3.96 -10.73
C ARG A 73 10.75 4.32 -11.22
N THR A 74 11.43 3.42 -11.94
CA THR A 74 12.71 3.71 -12.64
C THR A 74 12.59 4.85 -13.65
N ALA A 75 11.38 5.20 -14.09
CA ALA A 75 11.17 6.40 -14.91
C ALA A 75 11.66 7.68 -14.20
N VAL A 76 11.55 7.78 -12.87
CA VAL A 76 12.02 8.96 -12.11
C VAL A 76 13.52 9.18 -12.28
N PRO A 77 14.41 8.21 -11.95
CA PRO A 77 15.83 8.39 -12.19
C PRO A 77 16.19 8.54 -13.68
N VAL A 78 15.41 7.99 -14.62
CA VAL A 78 15.62 8.23 -16.05
C VAL A 78 15.30 9.68 -16.43
N PHE A 79 14.24 10.29 -15.90
CA PHE A 79 13.98 11.73 -16.05
C PHE A 79 15.10 12.58 -15.43
N MET A 80 15.59 12.21 -14.24
CA MET A 80 16.74 12.88 -13.62
C MET A 80 17.98 12.81 -14.51
N ALA A 81 18.25 11.65 -15.12
CA ALA A 81 19.35 11.47 -16.06
C ALA A 81 19.16 12.31 -17.34
N ALA A 82 17.94 12.39 -17.88
CA ALA A 82 17.65 13.23 -19.05
C ALA A 82 17.87 14.72 -18.77
N ILE A 83 17.44 15.21 -17.59
CA ILE A 83 17.71 16.58 -17.13
C ILE A 83 19.23 16.80 -16.99
N TYR A 84 19.94 15.85 -16.40
CA TYR A 84 21.40 15.89 -16.30
C TYR A 84 22.07 16.03 -17.68
N PHE A 85 21.72 15.17 -18.66
CA PHE A 85 22.29 15.25 -20.01
C PHE A 85 21.95 16.57 -20.71
N GLY A 86 20.75 17.10 -20.48
CA GLY A 86 20.34 18.43 -20.95
C GLY A 86 21.17 19.57 -20.35
N ILE A 87 21.43 19.55 -19.04
CA ILE A 87 22.27 20.56 -18.39
C ILE A 87 23.72 20.43 -18.87
N ARG A 88 24.24 19.20 -18.99
CA ARG A 88 25.60 18.95 -19.46
C ARG A 88 25.84 19.54 -20.84
N ILE A 89 24.96 19.27 -21.82
CA ILE A 89 25.11 19.81 -23.18
C ILE A 89 24.97 21.34 -23.21
N SER A 90 24.20 21.91 -22.29
CA SER A 90 24.03 23.38 -22.17
C SER A 90 25.26 24.06 -21.57
N SER A 91 26.08 23.33 -20.81
CA SER A 91 27.33 23.82 -20.21
C SER A 91 28.56 23.67 -21.11
N MET A 92 28.41 23.13 -22.33
CA MET A 92 29.50 22.97 -23.28
C MET A 92 29.68 24.23 -24.14
N ASP A 93 30.87 24.81 -24.12
CA ASP A 93 31.20 26.02 -24.87
C ASP A 93 31.20 25.77 -26.40
N GLY A 94 30.73 26.76 -27.16
CA GLY A 94 30.78 26.75 -28.63
C GLY A 94 29.64 26.01 -29.33
N MET A 95 28.64 25.50 -28.60
CA MET A 95 27.51 24.78 -29.19
C MET A 95 26.38 25.69 -29.65
N TRP A 96 25.80 25.38 -30.82
CA TRP A 96 24.72 26.18 -31.40
C TRP A 96 23.43 26.02 -30.59
N ARG A 97 22.76 27.13 -30.23
CA ARG A 97 21.55 27.10 -29.37
C ARG A 97 20.43 26.19 -29.89
N ARG A 98 20.27 26.10 -31.22
CA ARG A 98 19.30 25.19 -31.86
C ARG A 98 19.64 23.72 -31.65
N TYR A 99 20.93 23.38 -31.67
CA TYR A 99 21.41 22.01 -31.42
C TYR A 99 21.18 21.61 -29.96
N ILE A 100 21.48 22.50 -29.00
CA ILE A 100 21.19 22.30 -27.57
C ILE A 100 19.70 21.99 -27.37
N LEU A 101 18.81 22.77 -27.99
CA LEU A 101 17.36 22.55 -27.91
C LEU A 101 16.95 21.18 -28.48
N LEU A 102 17.51 20.76 -29.61
CA LEU A 102 17.24 19.45 -30.20
C LEU A 102 17.69 18.30 -29.28
N CYS A 103 18.86 18.42 -28.63
CA CYS A 103 19.31 17.46 -27.64
C CYS A 103 18.37 17.38 -26.44
N TRP A 104 17.91 18.51 -25.91
CA TRP A 104 16.92 18.55 -24.83
C TRP A 104 15.62 17.81 -25.22
N ILE A 105 15.11 18.07 -26.43
CA ILE A 105 13.92 17.38 -26.94
C ILE A 105 14.18 15.88 -27.03
N ALA A 106 15.34 15.46 -27.55
CA ALA A 106 15.71 14.05 -27.69
C ALA A 106 15.83 13.34 -26.33
N TYR A 107 16.49 13.95 -25.33
CA TYR A 107 16.63 13.38 -23.99
C TYR A 107 15.28 13.28 -23.26
N MET A 108 14.42 14.30 -23.38
CA MET A 108 13.08 14.25 -22.81
C MET A 108 12.19 13.23 -23.53
N ALA A 109 12.29 13.14 -24.86
CA ALA A 109 11.60 12.11 -25.64
C ALA A 109 12.03 10.70 -25.23
N PHE A 110 13.33 10.48 -25.00
CA PHE A 110 13.86 9.22 -24.46
C PHE A 110 13.21 8.89 -23.10
N ALA A 111 13.19 9.84 -22.16
CA ALA A 111 12.61 9.62 -20.83
C ALA A 111 11.10 9.35 -20.88
N VAL A 112 10.36 10.08 -21.72
CA VAL A 112 8.92 9.86 -21.92
C VAL A 112 8.65 8.51 -22.57
N ALA A 113 9.39 8.14 -23.63
CA ALA A 113 9.26 6.84 -24.27
C ALA A 113 9.56 5.70 -23.30
N TYR A 114 10.63 5.82 -22.52
CA TYR A 114 10.96 4.87 -21.44
C TYR A 114 9.80 4.74 -20.45
N ALA A 115 9.28 5.86 -19.95
CA ALA A 115 8.18 5.89 -18.98
C ALA A 115 6.90 5.24 -19.52
N VAL A 116 6.56 5.48 -20.78
CA VAL A 116 5.40 4.90 -21.46
C VAL A 116 5.57 3.39 -21.63
N ILE A 117 6.74 2.94 -22.05
CA ILE A 117 7.05 1.52 -22.22
C ILE A 117 6.98 0.80 -20.88
N ILE A 118 7.71 1.27 -19.86
CA ILE A 118 7.77 0.59 -18.56
C ILE A 118 6.44 0.62 -17.79
N SER A 119 5.54 1.56 -18.13
CA SER A 119 4.18 1.64 -17.59
C SER A 119 3.18 0.74 -18.31
N GLY A 120 3.62 -0.15 -19.21
CA GLY A 120 2.75 -1.14 -19.87
C GLY A 120 2.07 -0.68 -21.15
N LYS A 121 2.35 0.54 -21.65
CA LYS A 121 1.70 1.13 -22.83
C LYS A 121 2.52 1.03 -24.11
N GLY A 122 3.71 0.44 -24.05
CA GLY A 122 4.61 0.27 -25.20
C GLY A 122 5.33 -1.08 -25.19
N GLY A 123 5.91 -1.45 -26.34
CA GLY A 123 6.66 -2.69 -26.48
C GLY A 123 8.02 -2.63 -25.80
N VAL A 124 8.29 -3.52 -24.84
CA VAL A 124 9.57 -3.57 -24.11
C VAL A 124 10.77 -3.89 -25.00
N TRP A 125 10.56 -4.51 -26.16
CA TRP A 125 11.61 -4.76 -27.16
C TRP A 125 12.27 -3.48 -27.70
N LEU A 126 11.63 -2.30 -27.54
CA LEU A 126 12.22 -1.01 -27.89
C LEU A 126 13.27 -0.53 -26.88
N LEU A 127 13.21 -0.96 -25.62
CA LEU A 127 14.13 -0.46 -24.57
C LEU A 127 15.60 -0.76 -24.89
N PRO A 128 16.01 -1.99 -25.27
CA PRO A 128 17.39 -2.27 -25.64
C PRO A 128 17.86 -1.43 -26.83
N LEU A 129 17.01 -1.22 -27.84
CA LEU A 129 17.34 -0.42 -29.03
C LEU A 129 17.57 1.05 -28.67
N MET A 130 16.73 1.60 -27.79
CA MET A 130 16.89 2.97 -27.30
C MET A 130 18.22 3.15 -26.56
N TYR A 131 18.56 2.26 -25.63
CA TYR A 131 19.83 2.32 -24.90
C TYR A 131 21.05 2.05 -25.78
N LEU A 132 20.96 1.13 -26.75
CA LEU A 132 22.02 0.88 -27.73
C LEU A 132 22.28 2.11 -28.60
N ALA A 133 21.23 2.79 -29.08
CA ALA A 133 21.37 4.02 -29.86
C ALA A 133 22.03 5.12 -29.03
N ALA A 134 21.59 5.34 -27.79
CA ALA A 134 22.18 6.34 -26.90
C ALA A 134 23.65 6.05 -26.58
N LEU A 135 23.98 4.79 -26.27
CA LEU A 135 25.35 4.36 -26.01
C LEU A 135 26.22 4.50 -27.27
N GLY A 136 25.67 4.14 -28.44
CA GLY A 136 26.34 4.25 -29.73
C GLY A 136 26.72 5.68 -30.10
N VAL A 137 25.82 6.65 -29.88
CA VAL A 137 26.12 8.08 -30.08
C VAL A 137 27.26 8.53 -29.16
N LEU A 138 27.18 8.20 -27.87
CA LEU A 138 28.21 8.60 -26.90
C LEU A 138 29.59 7.97 -27.22
N LEU A 139 29.61 6.70 -27.64
CA LEU A 139 30.83 6.02 -28.10
C LEU A 139 31.39 6.63 -29.38
N TYR A 140 30.52 6.96 -30.34
CA TYR A 140 30.91 7.63 -31.58
C TYR A 140 31.52 9.00 -31.30
N ASP A 141 30.92 9.81 -30.44
CA ASP A 141 31.47 11.12 -30.05
C ASP A 141 32.79 10.99 -29.28
N SER A 142 32.97 9.88 -28.56
CA SER A 142 34.21 9.57 -27.84
C SER A 142 35.28 8.89 -28.70
N ARG A 143 35.03 8.60 -30.00
CA ARG A 143 35.93 7.83 -30.87
C ARG A 143 37.31 8.48 -31.01
N ALA A 144 37.37 9.80 -31.12
CA ALA A 144 38.64 10.53 -31.28
C ALA A 144 39.49 10.45 -29.99
N ALA A 145 38.85 10.46 -28.82
CA ALA A 145 39.53 10.28 -27.54
C ALA A 145 40.01 8.84 -27.32
N LEU A 146 39.28 7.85 -27.85
CA LEU A 146 39.67 6.44 -27.83
C LEU A 146 40.87 6.14 -28.75
N HIS A 147 41.01 6.85 -29.87
CA HIS A 147 42.09 6.62 -30.83
C HIS A 147 43.35 7.46 -30.58
N ALA A 148 43.25 8.62 -29.92
CA ALA A 148 44.35 9.59 -29.81
C ALA A 148 45.12 9.56 -28.47
N GLU A 149 45.07 8.48 -27.69
CA GLU A 149 45.67 8.37 -26.34
C GLU A 149 45.28 9.52 -25.38
N ASN A 150 44.16 10.21 -25.64
CA ASN A 150 43.68 11.30 -24.79
C ASN A 150 42.83 10.75 -23.64
N ILE A 151 43.51 10.08 -22.72
CA ILE A 151 42.97 9.36 -21.56
C ILE A 151 42.04 10.25 -20.72
N GLY A 152 42.31 11.56 -20.64
CA GLY A 152 41.52 12.51 -19.84
C GLY A 152 40.07 12.71 -20.34
N ILE A 153 39.85 12.74 -21.65
CA ILE A 153 38.51 12.91 -22.24
C ILE A 153 37.70 11.61 -22.09
N PHE A 154 38.37 10.45 -22.21
CA PHE A 154 37.73 9.16 -21.98
C PHE A 154 37.23 9.03 -20.53
N TYR A 155 38.05 9.39 -19.53
CA TYR A 155 37.61 9.39 -18.12
C TYR A 155 36.46 10.37 -17.83
N ALA A 156 36.34 11.46 -18.60
CA ALA A 156 35.23 12.41 -18.45
C ALA A 156 33.88 11.83 -18.94
N ASN A 157 33.89 10.93 -19.92
CA ASN A 157 32.68 10.31 -20.49
C ASN A 157 32.37 8.93 -19.90
N LEU A 158 33.35 8.30 -19.24
CA LEU A 158 33.23 6.97 -18.65
C LEU A 158 32.00 6.82 -17.72
N PRO A 159 31.68 7.76 -16.80
CA PRO A 159 30.51 7.64 -15.95
C PRO A 159 29.20 7.53 -16.74
N ASP A 160 29.08 8.25 -17.86
CA ASP A 160 27.87 8.25 -18.67
C ASP A 160 27.74 7.01 -19.55
N MET A 161 28.88 6.49 -20.04
CA MET A 161 28.93 5.19 -20.72
C MET A 161 28.48 4.07 -19.77
N LEU A 162 28.96 4.07 -18.53
CA LEU A 162 28.56 3.09 -17.51
C LEU A 162 27.06 3.22 -17.18
N LEU A 163 26.54 4.45 -17.07
CA LEU A 163 25.11 4.68 -16.80
C LEU A 163 24.21 4.11 -17.92
N LEU A 164 24.56 4.38 -19.18
CA LEU A 164 23.82 3.88 -20.34
C LEU A 164 23.98 2.36 -20.52
N LEU A 165 25.18 1.82 -20.27
CA LEU A 165 25.43 0.38 -20.29
C LEU A 165 24.58 -0.33 -19.24
N ALA A 166 24.48 0.20 -18.03
CA ALA A 166 23.63 -0.40 -17.01
C ALA A 166 22.15 -0.36 -17.39
N GLY A 167 21.67 0.74 -17.96
CA GLY A 167 20.30 0.82 -18.50
C GLY A 167 20.04 -0.22 -19.60
N LEU A 168 21.02 -0.44 -20.49
CA LEU A 168 20.97 -1.49 -21.49
C LEU A 168 20.88 -2.89 -20.85
N LEU A 169 21.74 -3.20 -19.87
CA LEU A 169 21.72 -4.49 -19.17
C LEU A 169 20.36 -4.74 -18.50
N VAL A 170 19.77 -3.73 -17.87
CA VAL A 170 18.41 -3.83 -17.29
C VAL A 170 17.37 -4.10 -18.37
N SER A 171 17.42 -3.39 -19.51
CA SER A 171 16.45 -3.54 -20.59
C SER A 171 16.39 -4.95 -21.18
N LEU A 172 17.50 -5.70 -21.12
CA LEU A 172 17.60 -7.09 -21.58
C LEU A 172 16.96 -8.11 -20.63
N VAL A 173 16.69 -7.72 -19.38
CA VAL A 173 16.15 -8.62 -18.34
C VAL A 173 14.77 -8.23 -17.83
N VAL A 174 14.17 -7.18 -18.40
CA VAL A 174 12.77 -6.82 -18.14
C VAL A 174 11.87 -7.94 -18.65
N LYS A 175 11.01 -8.45 -17.77
CA LYS A 175 10.04 -9.50 -18.06
C LYS A 175 8.61 -9.02 -17.85
N VAL A 176 7.67 -9.64 -18.55
CA VAL A 176 6.22 -9.41 -18.39
C VAL A 176 5.70 -10.31 -17.27
N HIS A 177 4.86 -9.76 -16.40
CA HIS A 177 4.06 -10.56 -15.47
C HIS A 177 2.95 -11.32 -16.23
N LEU A 178 2.92 -12.64 -16.08
CA LEU A 178 1.98 -13.55 -16.76
C LEU A 178 0.91 -14.13 -15.83
N ASP A 179 0.85 -13.66 -14.58
CA ASP A 179 0.04 -14.25 -13.51
C ASP A 179 -1.43 -13.78 -13.49
N ASN A 180 -1.88 -12.99 -14.48
CA ASN A 180 -3.21 -12.37 -14.57
C ASN A 180 -3.64 -11.60 -13.29
N LYS A 181 -2.69 -11.27 -12.42
CA LYS A 181 -2.93 -10.52 -11.19
C LYS A 181 -2.77 -9.03 -11.43
N TYR A 182 -3.35 -8.25 -10.53
CA TYR A 182 -3.09 -6.82 -10.51
C TYR A 182 -1.66 -6.57 -10.00
N HIS A 183 -0.94 -5.71 -10.72
CA HIS A 183 0.38 -5.23 -10.31
C HIS A 183 0.33 -3.73 -10.05
N PRO A 184 1.04 -3.23 -9.01
CA PRO A 184 1.03 -1.82 -8.67
C PRO A 184 1.41 -0.92 -9.86
N THR A 185 0.71 0.20 -10.00
CA THR A 185 0.95 1.21 -11.03
C THR A 185 1.06 2.61 -10.44
N TRP A 186 1.29 3.61 -11.29
CA TRP A 186 1.35 5.01 -10.90
C TRP A 186 0.09 5.46 -10.14
N GLY A 187 0.32 6.05 -8.97
CA GLY A 187 -0.72 6.52 -8.06
C GLY A 187 -1.22 5.49 -7.05
N ASP A 188 -0.78 4.23 -7.12
CA ASP A 188 -1.09 3.23 -6.10
C ASP A 188 -0.22 3.42 -4.85
N ARG A 189 -0.75 3.00 -3.70
CA ARG A 189 -0.10 3.06 -2.40
C ARG A 189 0.48 1.70 -2.00
N PRO A 190 1.38 1.64 -1.00
CA PRO A 190 1.84 0.37 -0.41
C PRO A 190 0.73 -0.49 0.20
N ASP A 191 -0.36 0.13 0.66
CA ASP A 191 -1.49 -0.51 1.32
C ASP A 191 -2.75 -0.59 0.43
N GLY A 192 -2.68 -0.24 -0.85
CA GLY A 192 -3.84 -0.38 -1.72
C GLY A 192 -3.68 0.16 -3.14
N ARG A 193 -4.49 -0.40 -4.04
CA ARG A 193 -4.63 0.00 -5.43
C ARG A 193 -5.59 1.18 -5.57
N LYS A 194 -5.22 2.20 -6.35
CA LYS A 194 -6.11 3.34 -6.62
C LYS A 194 -7.26 2.93 -7.54
N LEU A 195 -8.50 3.24 -7.16
CA LEU A 195 -9.67 3.08 -8.02
C LEU A 195 -9.75 4.23 -9.02
N ARG A 196 -9.87 3.90 -10.30
CA ARG A 196 -9.80 4.83 -11.44
C ARG A 196 -11.11 4.94 -12.22
N THR A 197 -12.05 4.02 -12.03
CA THR A 197 -13.35 4.01 -12.70
C THR A 197 -14.52 4.34 -11.75
N LEU A 198 -14.27 5.19 -10.75
CA LEU A 198 -15.31 5.70 -9.85
C LEU A 198 -16.26 6.66 -10.57
N ASP A 199 -17.48 6.75 -10.06
CA ASP A 199 -18.43 7.76 -10.53
C ASP A 199 -17.91 9.18 -10.25
N PRO A 200 -18.06 10.15 -11.18
CA PRO A 200 -17.61 11.52 -10.97
C PRO A 200 -18.16 12.19 -9.71
N VAL A 201 -19.39 11.87 -9.29
CA VAL A 201 -19.99 12.43 -8.07
C VAL A 201 -19.23 11.94 -6.83
N GLN A 202 -18.82 10.67 -6.81
CA GLN A 202 -17.99 10.13 -5.72
C GLN A 202 -16.63 10.83 -5.67
N ILE A 203 -16.01 11.07 -6.83
CA ILE A 203 -14.73 11.79 -6.91
C ILE A 203 -14.87 13.20 -6.33
N VAL A 204 -15.91 13.93 -6.69
CA VAL A 204 -16.17 15.29 -6.17
C VAL A 204 -16.49 15.25 -4.67
N GLY A 205 -17.29 14.28 -4.22
CA GLY A 205 -17.65 14.10 -2.81
C GLY A 205 -16.44 13.97 -1.90
N ASN A 206 -15.37 13.31 -2.37
CA ASN A 206 -14.12 13.18 -1.60
C ASN A 206 -13.45 14.52 -1.26
N TYR A 207 -13.65 15.55 -2.09
CA TYR A 207 -13.10 16.89 -1.86
C TYR A 207 -14.06 17.78 -1.06
N ILE A 208 -15.38 17.57 -1.19
CA ILE A 208 -16.40 18.29 -0.40
C ILE A 208 -16.38 17.84 1.06
N MET A 209 -16.16 16.54 1.29
CA MET A 209 -16.13 15.93 2.61
C MET A 209 -14.69 15.46 2.92
N PRO A 210 -13.77 16.36 3.30
CA PRO A 210 -12.35 16.04 3.35
C PRO A 210 -11.94 15.19 4.55
N THR A 211 -12.65 15.31 5.68
CA THR A 211 -12.35 14.62 6.94
C THR A 211 -13.20 13.37 7.10
N ARG A 212 -12.67 12.36 7.78
CA ARG A 212 -13.35 11.07 7.93
C ARG A 212 -14.41 11.13 9.03
N GLY A 213 -14.13 11.87 10.10
CA GLY A 213 -15.14 12.18 11.12
C GLY A 213 -16.35 12.93 10.55
N GLY A 214 -16.14 13.85 9.59
CA GLY A 214 -17.21 14.59 8.93
C GLY A 214 -17.98 13.81 7.86
N SER A 215 -17.44 12.68 7.39
CA SER A 215 -18.04 11.80 6.36
C SER A 215 -18.56 10.48 6.96
N SER A 216 -18.73 10.45 8.29
CA SER A 216 -19.11 9.25 9.03
C SER A 216 -20.62 9.11 9.09
N ASN A 217 -21.15 7.94 8.76
CA ASN A 217 -22.54 7.57 9.00
C ASN A 217 -22.62 6.31 9.87
N PHE A 218 -23.63 6.23 10.74
CA PHE A 218 -23.72 5.14 11.69
C PHE A 218 -25.12 4.55 11.82
N ILE A 219 -25.17 3.28 12.20
CA ILE A 219 -26.40 2.57 12.55
C ILE A 219 -26.22 1.80 13.86
N ARG A 220 -27.32 1.60 14.58
CA ARG A 220 -27.40 0.70 15.73
C ARG A 220 -28.32 -0.45 15.38
N GLU A 221 -27.86 -1.66 15.65
CA GLU A 221 -28.57 -2.88 15.31
C GLU A 221 -28.51 -3.87 16.48
N THR A 222 -29.45 -4.81 16.44
CA THR A 222 -29.58 -5.87 17.43
C THR A 222 -29.69 -7.21 16.71
N VAL A 223 -28.97 -8.21 17.19
CA VAL A 223 -29.04 -9.58 16.68
C VAL A 223 -29.41 -10.57 17.78
N GLU A 224 -30.38 -11.44 17.47
CA GLU A 224 -30.72 -12.59 18.30
C GLU A 224 -29.60 -13.63 18.16
N ILE A 225 -29.02 -14.07 19.28
CA ILE A 225 -27.78 -14.88 19.30
C ILE A 225 -28.00 -16.33 19.72
N THR A 226 -29.23 -16.83 19.81
CA THR A 226 -29.46 -18.23 20.23
C THR A 226 -28.82 -19.22 19.26
N ALA A 227 -28.99 -19.01 17.95
CA ALA A 227 -28.31 -19.83 16.93
C ALA A 227 -26.78 -19.67 16.99
N MET A 228 -26.30 -18.44 17.18
CA MET A 228 -24.88 -18.13 17.34
C MET A 228 -24.24 -18.80 18.55
N GLU A 229 -24.90 -18.82 19.71
CA GLU A 229 -24.37 -19.51 20.88
C GLU A 229 -24.29 -21.02 20.67
N ARG A 230 -25.26 -21.61 19.97
CA ARG A 230 -25.25 -23.03 19.61
C ARG A 230 -24.06 -23.35 18.70
N TYR A 231 -23.89 -22.56 17.64
CA TYR A 231 -22.78 -22.66 16.71
C TYR A 231 -21.41 -22.51 17.40
N ILE A 232 -21.26 -21.52 18.29
CA ILE A 232 -20.04 -21.34 19.08
C ILE A 232 -19.76 -22.58 19.94
N ARG A 233 -20.77 -23.17 20.59
CA ARG A 233 -20.59 -24.39 21.40
C ARG A 233 -20.22 -25.60 20.52
N GLU A 234 -20.77 -25.69 19.31
CA GLU A 234 -20.41 -26.73 18.35
C GLU A 234 -18.95 -26.62 17.92
N LYS A 235 -18.50 -25.43 17.50
CA LYS A 235 -17.09 -25.19 17.15
C LYS A 235 -16.14 -25.46 18.32
N ARG A 236 -16.50 -25.06 19.55
CA ARG A 236 -15.73 -25.39 20.76
C ARG A 236 -15.63 -26.89 21.00
N ARG A 237 -16.72 -27.64 20.83
CA ARG A 237 -16.72 -29.12 20.94
C ARG A 237 -15.90 -29.79 19.84
N ALA A 238 -15.78 -29.16 18.67
CA ALA A 238 -14.94 -29.60 17.57
C ALA A 238 -13.44 -29.28 17.74
N GLY A 239 -13.02 -28.71 18.89
CA GLY A 239 -11.63 -28.44 19.21
C GLY A 239 -11.24 -26.96 19.18
N MET A 240 -12.11 -26.06 18.71
CA MET A 240 -11.85 -24.61 18.73
C MET A 240 -12.22 -23.98 20.08
N THR A 241 -11.49 -24.33 21.14
CA THR A 241 -11.84 -24.03 22.53
C THR A 241 -12.05 -22.53 22.83
N SER A 242 -11.29 -21.64 22.17
CA SER A 242 -11.41 -20.18 22.34
C SER A 242 -12.42 -19.52 21.37
N PHE A 243 -13.13 -20.29 20.55
CA PHE A 243 -14.06 -19.75 19.56
C PHE A 243 -15.16 -18.94 20.24
N GLY A 244 -15.55 -17.79 19.67
CA GLY A 244 -16.37 -16.81 20.36
C GLY A 244 -17.05 -15.83 19.42
N ILE A 245 -17.79 -14.86 19.98
CA ILE A 245 -18.59 -13.91 19.19
C ILE A 245 -17.71 -13.09 18.24
N THR A 246 -16.52 -12.66 18.67
CA THR A 246 -15.57 -11.94 17.80
C THR A 246 -15.27 -12.72 16.53
N HIS A 247 -15.05 -14.04 16.63
CA HIS A 247 -14.79 -14.90 15.48
C HIS A 247 -15.99 -14.97 14.54
N VAL A 248 -17.22 -15.01 15.08
CA VAL A 248 -18.45 -15.01 14.27
C VAL A 248 -18.63 -13.69 13.53
N PHE A 249 -18.45 -12.55 14.21
CA PHE A 249 -18.52 -11.24 13.59
C PHE A 249 -17.45 -11.06 12.52
N LEU A 250 -16.23 -11.53 12.78
CA LEU A 250 -15.12 -11.42 11.85
C LEU A 250 -15.34 -12.28 10.61
N ALA A 251 -15.76 -13.53 10.79
CA ALA A 251 -16.17 -14.40 9.69
C ALA A 251 -17.32 -13.80 8.87
N ALA A 252 -18.35 -13.26 9.53
CA ALA A 252 -19.45 -12.60 8.83
C ALA A 252 -18.96 -11.39 8.00
N TYR A 253 -18.01 -10.60 8.53
CA TYR A 253 -17.43 -9.48 7.79
C TYR A 253 -16.60 -9.94 6.59
N VAL A 254 -15.74 -10.95 6.75
CA VAL A 254 -14.96 -11.53 5.63
C VAL A 254 -15.89 -12.01 4.51
N ARG A 255 -16.99 -12.69 4.86
CA ARG A 255 -18.01 -13.10 3.88
C ARG A 255 -18.70 -11.92 3.20
N CYS A 256 -18.94 -10.84 3.94
CA CYS A 256 -19.47 -9.62 3.37
C CYS A 256 -18.48 -8.99 2.39
N VAL A 257 -17.18 -8.90 2.72
CA VAL A 257 -16.16 -8.38 1.79
C VAL A 257 -16.05 -9.25 0.54
N ALA A 258 -16.06 -10.57 0.68
CA ALA A 258 -15.99 -11.50 -0.45
C ALA A 258 -17.13 -11.30 -1.46
N LYS A 259 -18.33 -10.96 -0.99
CA LYS A 259 -19.49 -10.69 -1.84
C LYS A 259 -19.59 -9.22 -2.26
N TYR A 260 -19.12 -8.33 -1.40
CA TYR A 260 -19.27 -6.89 -1.49
C TYR A 260 -17.90 -6.21 -1.28
N PRO A 261 -16.99 -6.26 -2.27
CA PRO A 261 -15.60 -5.83 -2.12
C PRO A 261 -15.42 -4.33 -1.81
N ALA A 262 -16.41 -3.48 -2.12
CA ALA A 262 -16.34 -2.06 -1.80
C ALA A 262 -16.21 -1.75 -0.30
N LEU A 263 -16.54 -2.69 0.59
CA LEU A 263 -16.26 -2.59 2.02
C LEU A 263 -14.76 -2.55 2.34
N ASN A 264 -13.93 -3.14 1.49
CA ASN A 264 -12.48 -3.19 1.64
C ASN A 264 -11.76 -2.01 0.96
N ARG A 265 -12.50 -0.95 0.65
CA ARG A 265 -11.97 0.30 0.12
C ARG A 265 -11.62 1.27 1.25
N PHE A 266 -10.77 2.24 0.95
CA PHE A 266 -10.44 3.32 1.86
C PHE A 266 -10.13 4.61 1.13
N LEU A 267 -10.24 5.73 1.84
CA LEU A 267 -9.80 7.01 1.32
C LEU A 267 -8.44 7.41 1.87
N SER A 268 -7.58 7.93 0.99
CA SER A 268 -6.43 8.73 1.40
C SER A 268 -6.08 9.76 0.33
N GLY A 269 -5.63 10.95 0.72
CA GLY A 269 -5.36 12.05 -0.22
C GLY A 269 -6.55 12.40 -1.13
N GLN A 270 -7.79 12.29 -0.62
CA GLN A 270 -9.05 12.43 -1.37
C GLN A 270 -9.20 11.49 -2.58
N GLN A 271 -8.46 10.38 -2.60
CA GLN A 271 -8.62 9.31 -3.58
C GLN A 271 -9.11 8.05 -2.88
N VAL A 272 -9.92 7.26 -3.57
CA VAL A 272 -10.36 5.95 -3.08
C VAL A 272 -9.42 4.87 -3.57
N TYR A 273 -9.06 3.97 -2.68
CA TYR A 273 -8.21 2.82 -2.92
C TYR A 273 -8.96 1.55 -2.50
N SER A 274 -8.61 0.43 -3.12
CA SER A 274 -9.02 -0.90 -2.67
C SER A 274 -7.82 -1.62 -2.08
N ARG A 275 -8.03 -2.36 -0.99
CA ARG A 275 -7.04 -3.30 -0.46
C ARG A 275 -7.05 -4.65 -1.18
N ASP A 276 -7.88 -4.77 -2.23
CA ASP A 276 -8.08 -5.99 -3.00
C ASP A 276 -8.36 -7.19 -2.05
N ASP A 277 -7.52 -8.23 -2.07
CA ASP A 277 -7.69 -9.45 -1.29
C ASP A 277 -7.16 -9.34 0.16
N ASP A 278 -6.56 -8.22 0.57
CA ASP A 278 -6.02 -8.05 1.92
C ASP A 278 -7.04 -7.36 2.83
N ILE A 279 -7.65 -8.11 3.74
CA ILE A 279 -8.57 -7.60 4.75
C ILE A 279 -7.77 -7.40 6.04
N GLN A 280 -7.40 -6.15 6.30
CA GLN A 280 -6.63 -5.73 7.46
C GLN A 280 -7.58 -5.45 8.63
N PHE A 281 -7.69 -6.42 9.54
CA PHE A 281 -8.51 -6.35 10.73
C PHE A 281 -7.74 -5.75 11.89
N CYS A 282 -8.29 -4.70 12.52
CA CYS A 282 -7.71 -4.07 13.70
C CYS A 282 -8.60 -4.26 14.94
N MET A 283 -7.99 -4.46 16.10
CA MET A 283 -8.67 -4.52 17.40
C MET A 283 -7.70 -4.14 18.52
N MET A 284 -8.18 -3.47 19.57
CA MET A 284 -7.41 -3.33 20.81
C MET A 284 -7.59 -4.58 21.68
N ILE A 285 -6.48 -5.12 22.18
CA ILE A 285 -6.47 -6.24 23.13
C ILE A 285 -5.89 -5.74 24.44
N LYS A 286 -6.61 -5.98 25.52
CA LYS A 286 -6.05 -5.90 26.87
C LYS A 286 -5.34 -7.19 27.22
N GLU A 287 -4.10 -7.07 27.71
CA GLU A 287 -3.34 -8.21 28.22
C GLU A 287 -4.05 -8.83 29.42
N ASP A 288 -4.43 -7.98 30.39
CA ASP A 288 -5.26 -8.35 31.55
C ASP A 288 -6.48 -7.43 31.70
N MET A 289 -7.55 -7.96 32.30
CA MET A 289 -8.78 -7.21 32.56
C MET A 289 -8.69 -6.33 33.82
N THR A 290 -7.59 -5.59 33.96
CA THR A 290 -7.37 -4.59 35.01
C THR A 290 -7.35 -3.18 34.42
N THR A 291 -7.48 -2.16 35.26
CA THR A 291 -7.41 -0.75 34.81
C THR A 291 -6.00 -0.32 34.43
N GLU A 292 -4.98 -0.99 34.97
CA GLU A 292 -3.56 -0.66 34.76
C GLU A 292 -2.89 -1.48 33.65
N ALA A 293 -3.53 -2.55 33.21
CA ALA A 293 -3.00 -3.39 32.13
C ALA A 293 -2.88 -2.61 30.82
N PRO A 294 -1.75 -2.75 30.12
CA PRO A 294 -1.55 -2.12 28.83
C PRO A 294 -2.54 -2.64 27.78
N GLU A 295 -2.89 -1.76 26.85
CA GLU A 295 -3.66 -2.10 25.66
C GLU A 295 -2.72 -2.21 24.47
N SER A 296 -2.69 -3.37 23.83
CA SER A 296 -1.91 -3.62 22.62
C SER A 296 -2.83 -3.58 21.40
N ALA A 297 -2.35 -2.94 20.32
CA ALA A 297 -3.05 -2.94 19.04
C ALA A 297 -2.76 -4.23 18.28
N MET A 298 -3.80 -5.02 18.00
CA MET A 298 -3.72 -6.16 17.11
C MET A 298 -4.06 -5.75 15.68
N LYS A 299 -3.24 -6.20 14.72
CA LYS A 299 -3.58 -6.17 13.30
C LYS A 299 -3.44 -7.55 12.68
N LEU A 300 -4.50 -8.00 12.03
CA LEU A 300 -4.61 -9.33 11.43
C LEU A 300 -4.89 -9.21 9.94
N HIS A 301 -4.16 -9.98 9.13
CA HIS A 301 -4.35 -10.04 7.68
C HIS A 301 -5.21 -11.26 7.30
N LEU A 302 -6.41 -10.99 6.81
CA LEU A 302 -7.35 -11.98 6.33
C LEU A 302 -7.54 -11.86 4.82
N LYS A 303 -8.07 -12.91 4.21
CA LYS A 303 -8.44 -12.95 2.80
C LYS A 303 -9.95 -13.18 2.65
N PRO A 304 -10.58 -12.68 1.57
CA PRO A 304 -11.95 -13.03 1.23
C PRO A 304 -12.23 -14.54 1.19
N THR A 305 -11.21 -15.35 0.89
CA THR A 305 -11.28 -16.81 0.80
C THR A 305 -11.07 -17.54 2.13
N ASP A 306 -10.71 -16.84 3.22
CA ASP A 306 -10.44 -17.48 4.50
C ASP A 306 -11.71 -18.11 5.08
N THR A 307 -11.59 -19.35 5.52
CA THR A 307 -12.66 -20.09 6.20
C THR A 307 -12.78 -19.69 7.67
N VAL A 308 -13.83 -20.14 8.36
CA VAL A 308 -13.98 -19.95 9.81
C VAL A 308 -12.78 -20.53 10.58
N ASP A 309 -12.28 -21.69 10.14
CA ASP A 309 -11.10 -22.35 10.69
C ASP A 309 -9.82 -21.52 10.48
N ASP A 310 -9.63 -20.95 9.29
CA ASP A 310 -8.49 -20.07 9.00
C ASP A 310 -8.54 -18.81 9.84
N ILE A 311 -9.72 -18.18 9.96
CA ILE A 311 -9.92 -16.99 10.79
C ILE A 311 -9.64 -17.32 12.26
N TYR A 312 -10.14 -18.44 12.77
CA TYR A 312 -9.87 -18.89 14.14
C TYR A 312 -8.37 -19.10 14.37
N ARG A 313 -7.70 -19.83 13.48
CA ARG A 313 -6.26 -20.09 13.61
C ARG A 313 -5.47 -18.78 13.62
N LYS A 314 -5.64 -17.95 12.59
CA LYS A 314 -4.88 -16.69 12.42
C LYS A 314 -5.15 -15.73 13.58
N PHE A 315 -6.40 -15.60 14.03
CA PHE A 315 -6.76 -14.73 15.15
C PHE A 315 -6.08 -15.18 16.44
N ASN A 316 -6.14 -16.47 16.78
CA ASN A 316 -5.54 -16.96 18.02
C ASN A 316 -4.01 -16.96 17.97
N GLU A 317 -3.39 -17.29 16.82
CA GLU A 317 -1.94 -17.15 16.63
C GLU A 317 -1.48 -15.71 16.93
N GLU A 318 -2.24 -14.72 16.46
CA GLU A 318 -1.92 -13.32 16.69
C GLU A 318 -2.17 -12.87 18.14
N VAL A 319 -3.25 -13.34 18.78
CA VAL A 319 -3.50 -13.12 20.21
C VAL A 319 -2.38 -13.71 21.08
N GLU A 320 -1.97 -14.95 20.81
CA GLU A 320 -0.88 -15.62 21.53
C GLU A 320 0.46 -14.94 21.25
N ARG A 321 0.69 -14.42 20.04
CA ARG A 321 1.88 -13.62 19.72
C ARG A 321 1.94 -12.35 20.57
N ILE A 322 0.82 -11.65 20.71
CA ILE A 322 0.74 -10.41 21.51
C ILE A 322 0.91 -10.72 23.00
N LYS A 323 0.26 -11.76 23.52
CA LYS A 323 0.36 -12.15 24.94
C LYS A 323 1.69 -12.80 25.32
N GLY A 324 2.30 -13.54 24.40
CA GLY A 324 3.57 -14.21 24.59
C GLY A 324 4.79 -13.32 24.37
N ALA A 325 4.61 -12.17 23.72
CA ALA A 325 5.65 -11.16 23.62
C ALA A 325 5.85 -10.52 25.00
N SER A 326 6.98 -10.83 25.65
CA SER A 326 7.40 -10.15 26.90
C SER A 326 7.68 -8.66 26.70
N ASP A 327 7.79 -8.21 25.44
CA ASP A 327 8.00 -6.83 25.04
C ASP A 327 6.72 -6.27 24.39
N ALA A 328 6.45 -4.98 24.65
CA ALA A 328 5.33 -4.24 24.07
C ALA A 328 5.23 -4.41 22.54
N SER A 329 4.01 -4.35 21.98
CA SER A 329 3.77 -4.54 20.54
C SER A 329 4.59 -3.56 19.68
N ASP A 330 4.81 -3.86 18.40
CA ASP A 330 5.58 -2.97 17.51
C ASP A 330 4.94 -1.57 17.39
N PHE A 331 3.61 -1.51 17.54
CA PHE A 331 2.89 -0.25 17.68
C PHE A 331 3.30 0.49 18.96
N ASP A 332 3.33 -0.18 20.11
CA ASP A 332 3.69 0.44 21.39
C ASP A 332 5.12 0.94 21.40
N LYS A 333 6.06 0.19 20.79
CA LYS A 333 7.44 0.63 20.59
C LYS A 333 7.50 1.90 19.74
N THR A 334 6.72 1.96 18.67
CA THR A 334 6.62 3.13 17.79
C THR A 334 5.99 4.32 18.55
N ALA A 335 4.92 4.10 19.30
CA ALA A 335 4.25 5.11 20.11
C ALA A 335 5.17 5.65 21.20
N LYS A 336 5.94 4.79 21.88
CA LYS A 336 6.94 5.16 22.88
C LYS A 336 8.07 6.00 22.27
N ALA A 337 8.56 5.62 21.09
CA ALA A 337 9.58 6.41 20.40
C ALA A 337 9.06 7.81 20.04
N LEU A 338 7.80 7.89 19.59
CA LEU A 338 7.13 9.15 19.27
C LEU A 338 6.85 10.00 20.53
N SER A 339 6.53 9.39 21.67
CA SER A 339 6.24 10.10 22.92
C SER A 339 7.47 10.78 23.54
N LEU A 340 8.68 10.39 23.15
CA LEU A 340 9.92 11.04 23.58
C LEU A 340 10.15 12.39 22.89
N ILE A 341 9.38 12.70 21.84
CA ILE A 341 9.50 13.96 21.10
C ILE A 341 8.82 15.09 21.89
N PRO A 342 9.49 16.21 22.17
CA PRO A 342 8.86 17.37 22.81
C PRO A 342 7.62 17.85 22.07
N GLY A 343 6.57 18.29 22.78
CA GLY A 343 5.23 18.49 22.22
C GLY A 343 5.15 19.35 20.94
N VAL A 344 5.94 20.43 20.82
CA VAL A 344 5.98 21.27 19.61
C VAL A 344 6.55 20.50 18.42
N LEU A 345 7.65 19.78 18.63
CA LEU A 345 8.26 18.94 17.61
C LEU A 345 7.37 17.74 17.29
N PHE A 346 6.62 17.21 18.26
CA PHE A 346 5.68 16.12 18.04
C PHE A 346 4.51 16.55 17.15
N LYS A 347 3.97 17.76 17.37
CA LYS A 347 2.96 18.33 16.47
C LYS A 347 3.47 18.45 15.03
N PHE A 348 4.72 18.89 14.86
CA PHE A 348 5.36 18.93 13.54
C PHE A 348 5.55 17.52 12.95
N ALA A 349 6.01 16.55 13.74
CA ALA A 349 6.17 15.17 13.30
C ALA A 349 4.83 14.55 12.85
N VAL A 350 3.75 14.75 13.60
CA VAL A 350 2.40 14.29 13.21
C VAL A 350 1.94 14.97 11.93
N TRP A 351 2.22 16.26 11.74
CA TRP A 351 1.92 16.95 10.49
C TRP A 351 2.71 16.38 9.30
N VAL A 352 3.99 16.05 9.48
CA VAL A 352 4.80 15.38 8.46
C VAL A 352 4.21 14.00 8.12
N LEU A 353 3.87 13.19 9.13
CA LEU A 353 3.26 11.87 8.92
C LEU A 353 1.92 11.97 8.18
N LYS A 354 1.06 12.93 8.54
CA LYS A 354 -0.20 13.22 7.83
C LYS A 354 0.04 13.62 6.37
N THR A 355 1.06 14.44 6.12
CA THR A 355 1.41 14.90 4.77
C THR A 355 1.94 13.74 3.93
N MET A 356 2.82 12.90 4.51
CA MET A 356 3.31 11.69 3.84
C MET A 356 2.18 10.72 3.53
N ASP A 357 1.27 10.49 4.49
CA ASP A 357 0.11 9.63 4.27
C ASP A 357 -0.80 10.21 3.18
N TYR A 358 -1.08 11.51 3.19
CA TYR A 358 -1.87 12.18 2.15
C TYR A 358 -1.35 11.91 0.73
N PHE A 359 -0.03 11.95 0.53
CA PHE A 359 0.60 11.68 -0.77
C PHE A 359 0.95 10.19 -1.01
N GLY A 360 0.58 9.27 -0.11
CA GLY A 360 0.88 7.84 -0.25
C GLY A 360 2.36 7.49 -0.09
N LEU A 361 3.12 8.35 0.58
CA LEU A 361 4.57 8.23 0.82
C LEU A 361 4.89 7.60 2.18
N LEU A 362 3.88 7.24 2.98
CA LEU A 362 4.09 6.60 4.27
C LEU A 362 4.76 5.22 4.08
N PRO A 363 5.87 4.93 4.78
CA PRO A 363 6.55 3.64 4.71
C PRO A 363 5.64 2.47 5.06
N LYS A 364 5.82 1.33 4.37
CA LYS A 364 5.03 0.11 4.59
C LYS A 364 5.08 -0.38 6.04
N PHE A 365 6.21 -0.27 6.72
CA PHE A 365 6.32 -0.68 8.13
C PHE A 365 5.45 0.17 9.06
N LEU A 366 5.32 1.49 8.81
CA LEU A 366 4.44 2.35 9.59
C LEU A 366 2.98 2.04 9.33
N LEU A 367 2.64 1.73 8.07
CA LEU A 367 1.29 1.28 7.70
C LEU A 367 0.96 -0.02 8.41
N GLU A 368 1.89 -0.98 8.47
CA GLU A 368 1.73 -2.27 9.13
C GLU A 368 1.45 -2.13 10.63
N VAL A 369 2.27 -1.38 11.37
CA VAL A 369 2.10 -1.23 12.82
C VAL A 369 0.95 -0.31 13.23
N SER A 370 0.41 0.50 12.32
CA SER A 370 -0.58 1.53 12.68
C SER A 370 -2.00 0.95 12.81
N PRO A 371 -2.67 1.03 13.99
CA PRO A 371 -4.07 0.61 14.14
C PRO A 371 -5.06 1.48 13.37
N PHE A 372 -4.61 2.64 12.90
CA PHE A 372 -5.42 3.60 12.14
C PHE A 372 -5.45 3.30 10.63
N HIS A 373 -4.63 2.36 10.17
CA HIS A 373 -4.59 1.93 8.78
C HIS A 373 -5.06 0.47 8.69
N GLY A 374 -6.26 0.26 8.18
CA GLY A 374 -6.84 -1.07 8.06
C GLY A 374 -8.16 -1.05 7.31
N SER A 375 -8.72 -2.23 7.09
CA SER A 375 -10.03 -2.44 6.45
C SER A 375 -11.18 -2.24 7.43
N ILE A 376 -10.97 -2.63 8.69
CA ILE A 376 -12.02 -2.57 9.70
C ILE A 376 -11.43 -2.53 11.11
N PHE A 377 -12.09 -1.83 12.03
CA PHE A 377 -11.82 -1.91 13.45
C PHE A 377 -12.97 -2.58 14.18
N PHE A 378 -12.69 -3.60 15.01
CA PHE A 378 -13.66 -4.12 15.96
C PHE A 378 -13.28 -3.72 17.39
N THR A 379 -14.30 -3.35 18.15
CA THR A 379 -14.19 -3.24 19.61
C THR A 379 -15.26 -4.06 20.30
N SER A 380 -14.85 -4.83 21.32
CA SER A 380 -15.75 -5.61 22.16
C SER A 380 -16.00 -4.82 23.44
N MET A 381 -17.18 -4.20 23.55
CA MET A 381 -17.63 -3.61 24.82
C MET A 381 -18.24 -4.67 25.75
N GLY A 382 -18.59 -5.84 25.20
CA GLY A 382 -19.11 -6.96 25.98
C GLY A 382 -18.11 -7.53 26.99
N SER A 383 -16.81 -7.52 26.69
CA SER A 383 -15.76 -7.88 27.65
C SER A 383 -15.65 -6.85 28.79
N LEU A 384 -16.02 -5.60 28.54
CA LEU A 384 -16.07 -4.53 29.55
C LEU A 384 -17.41 -4.45 30.29
N GLY A 385 -18.39 -5.30 29.92
CA GLY A 385 -19.69 -5.35 30.56
C GLY A 385 -20.64 -4.20 30.20
N ILE A 386 -20.36 -3.43 29.15
CA ILE A 386 -21.17 -2.27 28.75
C ILE A 386 -21.83 -2.44 27.36
N PRO A 387 -22.90 -1.69 27.05
CA PRO A 387 -23.50 -1.64 25.71
C PRO A 387 -22.51 -1.13 24.65
N PRO A 388 -22.75 -1.38 23.36
CA PRO A 388 -21.85 -0.89 22.32
C PRO A 388 -21.88 0.63 22.22
N ILE A 389 -20.72 1.25 22.00
CA ILE A 389 -20.59 2.68 21.74
C ILE A 389 -20.64 2.95 20.23
N VAL A 390 -21.05 4.14 19.81
CA VAL A 390 -20.80 4.61 18.43
C VAL A 390 -19.39 5.19 18.41
N HIS A 391 -18.43 4.45 17.87
CA HIS A 391 -17.06 4.92 17.77
C HIS A 391 -16.89 5.78 16.51
N HIS A 392 -16.27 6.96 16.64
CA HIS A 392 -15.95 7.83 15.51
C HIS A 392 -14.91 7.18 14.58
N LEU A 393 -14.85 7.60 13.32
CA LEU A 393 -13.72 7.27 12.47
C LEU A 393 -12.55 8.21 12.75
N TYR A 394 -11.34 7.68 12.76
CA TYR A 394 -10.14 8.48 12.96
C TYR A 394 -9.84 9.33 11.72
N ASP A 395 -9.56 10.62 11.91
CA ASP A 395 -9.10 11.50 10.85
C ASP A 395 -7.63 11.25 10.47
N PHE A 396 -6.86 10.61 11.36
CA PHE A 396 -5.56 10.06 11.02
C PHE A 396 -5.70 8.61 10.54
N GLY A 397 -4.97 8.24 9.50
CA GLY A 397 -5.03 6.92 8.88
C GLY A 397 -6.11 6.81 7.81
N ASN A 398 -6.59 5.59 7.56
CA ASN A 398 -7.49 5.29 6.46
C ASN A 398 -8.52 4.18 6.73
N LEU A 399 -8.84 3.96 8.00
CA LEU A 399 -9.82 2.96 8.42
C LEU A 399 -11.26 3.38 8.06
N PRO A 400 -11.97 2.61 7.21
CA PRO A 400 -13.25 3.02 6.65
C PRO A 400 -14.48 2.54 7.45
N VAL A 401 -14.33 1.49 8.27
CA VAL A 401 -15.44 0.82 8.96
C VAL A 401 -15.06 0.51 10.40
N PHE A 402 -15.93 0.87 11.34
CA PHE A 402 -15.78 0.58 12.75
C PHE A 402 -17.01 -0.15 13.27
N VAL A 403 -16.83 -1.30 13.92
CA VAL A 403 -17.92 -2.06 14.54
C VAL A 403 -17.66 -2.19 16.04
N ALA A 404 -18.66 -1.85 16.85
CA ALA A 404 -18.65 -2.10 18.28
C ALA A 404 -19.80 -3.03 18.65
N PHE A 405 -19.55 -4.06 19.46
CA PHE A 405 -20.61 -4.92 19.98
C PHE A 405 -20.57 -5.01 21.51
N GLY A 406 -21.75 -5.04 22.12
CA GLY A 406 -21.93 -4.95 23.57
C GLY A 406 -22.02 -6.28 24.29
N CYS A 407 -22.42 -6.19 25.55
CA CYS A 407 -22.71 -7.35 26.38
C CYS A 407 -23.95 -8.12 25.90
N LYS A 408 -23.98 -9.42 26.19
CA LYS A 408 -25.15 -10.26 25.95
C LYS A 408 -26.23 -9.90 26.95
N TYR A 409 -27.47 -9.80 26.49
CA TYR A 409 -28.62 -9.63 27.37
C TYR A 409 -29.76 -10.56 26.97
N ARG A 410 -30.74 -10.72 27.86
CA ARG A 410 -31.95 -11.51 27.63
C ARG A 410 -33.15 -10.59 27.53
N LYS A 411 -34.05 -10.88 26.60
CA LYS A 411 -35.31 -10.15 26.45
C LYS A 411 -36.45 -11.15 26.30
N ASN A 412 -37.56 -10.87 26.97
CA ASN A 412 -38.79 -11.64 26.81
C ASN A 412 -39.56 -11.09 25.61
N GLU A 413 -39.92 -11.98 24.68
CA GLU A 413 -40.72 -11.65 23.50
C GLU A 413 -42.07 -12.32 23.59
N VAL A 414 -43.12 -11.56 23.28
CA VAL A 414 -44.47 -12.08 23.17
C VAL A 414 -44.67 -12.56 21.74
N GLN A 415 -44.93 -13.85 21.58
CA GLN A 415 -45.27 -14.46 20.29
C GLN A 415 -46.69 -14.10 19.87
N PRO A 416 -47.07 -14.27 18.59
CA PRO A 416 -48.41 -13.98 18.10
C PRO A 416 -49.53 -14.75 18.84
N ASP A 417 -49.23 -15.91 19.40
CA ASP A 417 -50.15 -16.74 20.19
C ASP A 417 -50.25 -16.32 21.68
N GLY A 418 -49.55 -15.24 22.07
CA GLY A 418 -49.49 -14.73 23.44
C GLY A 418 -48.47 -15.44 24.34
N THR A 419 -47.74 -16.44 23.83
CA THR A 419 -46.68 -17.12 24.61
C THR A 419 -45.46 -16.22 24.78
N ILE A 420 -44.82 -16.28 25.96
CA ILE A 420 -43.61 -15.50 26.24
C ILE A 420 -42.39 -16.39 26.04
N VAL A 421 -41.51 -16.00 25.11
CA VAL A 421 -40.24 -16.69 24.86
C VAL A 421 -39.09 -15.77 25.24
N GLN A 422 -38.20 -16.26 26.10
CA GLN A 422 -36.96 -15.55 26.43
C GLN A 422 -35.91 -15.82 25.35
N ARG A 423 -35.42 -14.76 24.71
CA ARG A 423 -34.34 -14.81 23.71
C ARG A 423 -33.12 -14.04 24.16
N LYS A 424 -31.98 -14.35 23.55
CA LYS A 424 -30.68 -13.72 23.86
C LYS A 424 -30.29 -12.78 22.74
N TYR A 425 -29.77 -11.62 23.10
CA TYR A 425 -29.44 -10.57 22.16
C TYR A 425 -28.04 -10.01 22.41
N VAL A 426 -27.46 -9.48 21.33
CA VAL A 426 -26.31 -8.59 21.37
C VAL A 426 -26.64 -7.37 20.51
N ASP A 427 -26.42 -6.20 21.09
CA ASP A 427 -26.47 -4.95 20.34
C ASP A 427 -25.09 -4.67 19.74
N TYR A 428 -25.09 -4.12 18.54
CA TYR A 428 -23.88 -3.65 17.88
C TYR A 428 -24.14 -2.34 17.14
N THR A 429 -23.08 -1.57 16.97
CA THR A 429 -23.07 -0.35 16.16
C THR A 429 -22.11 -0.55 15.01
N VAL A 430 -22.41 0.09 13.88
CA VAL A 430 -21.50 0.18 12.75
C VAL A 430 -21.38 1.65 12.40
N ASN A 431 -20.17 2.16 12.33
CA ASN A 431 -19.85 3.48 11.80
C ASN A 431 -19.00 3.31 10.53
N THR A 432 -19.36 3.99 9.45
CA THR A 432 -18.75 3.82 8.14
C THR A 432 -18.42 5.14 7.48
N ASP A 433 -17.39 5.13 6.62
CA ASP A 433 -17.02 6.25 5.76
C ASP A 433 -17.94 6.22 4.53
N GLU A 434 -18.87 7.16 4.42
CA GLU A 434 -19.86 7.14 3.32
C GLU A 434 -19.24 7.31 1.92
N ARG A 435 -17.96 7.69 1.86
CA ARG A 435 -17.25 7.92 0.60
C ARG A 435 -16.73 6.64 -0.04
N ILE A 436 -16.63 5.52 0.70
CA ILE A 436 -16.14 4.26 0.12
C ILE A 436 -17.17 3.55 -0.77
N CYS A 437 -18.46 3.65 -0.42
CA CYS A 437 -19.60 3.17 -1.20
C CYS A 437 -20.90 3.84 -0.77
N ASP A 438 -21.94 3.73 -1.61
CA ASP A 438 -23.22 4.39 -1.36
C ASP A 438 -24.07 3.71 -0.26
N GLY A 439 -25.13 4.42 0.17
CA GLY A 439 -26.03 3.94 1.21
C GLY A 439 -26.81 2.66 0.86
N PHE A 440 -27.12 2.42 -0.43
CA PHE A 440 -27.81 1.20 -0.83
C PHE A 440 -26.88 -0.01 -0.73
N TYR A 441 -25.61 0.17 -1.11
CA TYR A 441 -24.55 -0.81 -0.97
C TYR A 441 -24.33 -1.17 0.50
N PHE A 442 -24.20 -0.17 1.38
CA PHE A 442 -24.10 -0.40 2.83
C PHE A 442 -25.34 -1.11 3.39
N ALA A 443 -26.55 -0.64 3.08
CA ALA A 443 -27.78 -1.25 3.57
C ALA A 443 -27.91 -2.72 3.14
N THR A 444 -27.56 -3.03 1.89
CA THR A 444 -27.55 -4.40 1.35
C THR A 444 -26.55 -5.27 2.08
N THR A 445 -25.34 -4.74 2.32
CA THR A 445 -24.27 -5.47 2.97
C THR A 445 -24.56 -5.71 4.45
N LEU A 446 -25.08 -4.71 5.17
CA LEU A 446 -25.45 -4.84 6.58
C LEU A 446 -26.62 -5.80 6.80
N LYS A 447 -27.61 -5.82 5.90
CA LYS A 447 -28.67 -6.85 5.89
C LYS A 447 -28.08 -8.24 5.69
N HIS A 448 -27.10 -8.38 4.79
CA HIS A 448 -26.42 -9.65 4.57
C HIS A 448 -25.62 -10.09 5.81
N MET A 449 -24.86 -9.18 6.42
CA MET A 449 -24.13 -9.44 7.67
C MET A 449 -25.08 -9.89 8.78
N LYS A 450 -26.19 -9.17 8.99
CA LYS A 450 -27.21 -9.55 9.98
C LYS A 450 -27.78 -10.95 9.73
N LYS A 451 -28.05 -11.30 8.46
CA LYS A 451 -28.47 -12.66 8.09
C LYS A 451 -27.43 -13.70 8.48
N LEU A 452 -26.14 -13.45 8.23
CA LEU A 452 -25.05 -14.37 8.62
C LEU A 452 -24.92 -14.48 10.14
N LEU A 453 -25.08 -13.38 10.88
CA LEU A 453 -25.02 -13.40 12.34
C LEU A 453 -26.21 -14.16 12.96
N SER A 454 -27.40 -14.05 12.37
CA SER A 454 -28.60 -14.81 12.78
C SER A 454 -28.57 -16.28 12.34
N HIS A 455 -27.81 -16.60 11.29
CA HIS A 455 -27.66 -17.94 10.72
C HIS A 455 -26.18 -18.30 10.53
N PRO A 456 -25.41 -18.46 11.62
CA PRO A 456 -23.96 -18.60 11.56
C PRO A 456 -23.50 -19.96 11.03
N GLU A 457 -24.37 -20.97 10.96
CA GLU A 457 -24.11 -22.23 10.25
C GLU A 457 -23.71 -22.00 8.79
N ARG A 458 -24.16 -20.90 8.20
CA ARG A 458 -23.86 -20.53 6.81
C ARG A 458 -22.44 -20.02 6.61
N LEU A 459 -21.71 -19.73 7.69
CA LEU A 459 -20.31 -19.32 7.62
C LEU A 459 -19.40 -20.48 7.18
N ASP A 460 -19.85 -21.73 7.38
CA ASP A 460 -19.15 -22.94 6.96
C ASP A 460 -19.44 -23.35 5.50
N GLU A 461 -20.48 -22.78 4.88
CA GLU A 461 -20.79 -23.01 3.46
C GLU A 461 -19.61 -22.50 2.61
N PRO A 462 -19.17 -23.19 1.55
CA PRO A 462 -18.17 -22.63 0.63
C PRO A 462 -18.68 -21.33 -0.01
N LEU A 463 -17.76 -20.46 -0.41
CA LEU A 463 -18.10 -19.29 -1.22
C LEU A 463 -18.32 -19.71 -2.67
N ASP A 464 -19.46 -19.33 -3.24
CA ASP A 464 -19.75 -19.61 -4.66
C ASP A 464 -18.76 -18.89 -5.59
N GLU A 465 -18.48 -17.62 -5.29
CA GLU A 465 -17.54 -16.77 -6.03
C GLU A 465 -17.05 -15.62 -5.11
N VAL A 466 -15.80 -15.20 -5.28
CA VAL A 466 -15.28 -13.95 -4.70
C VAL A 466 -15.42 -12.84 -5.75
N VAL A 467 -16.22 -11.82 -5.44
CA VAL A 467 -16.47 -10.70 -6.34
C VAL A 467 -15.28 -9.74 -6.28
N HIS A 468 -14.68 -9.46 -7.44
CA HIS A 468 -13.61 -8.47 -7.55
C HIS A 468 -14.16 -7.04 -7.66
N ASP A 469 -13.40 -6.11 -7.07
CA ASP A 469 -13.74 -4.69 -7.12
C ASP A 469 -13.52 -4.08 -8.52
N ILE A 470 -14.04 -2.88 -8.74
CA ILE A 470 -13.83 -2.08 -9.95
C ILE A 470 -12.36 -1.65 -10.12
N GLU A 471 -11.99 -1.16 -11.31
CA GLU A 471 -10.63 -0.74 -11.67
C GLU A 471 -10.18 0.62 -11.12
#